data_AF-A0A3P6UMC4-F1
#
_entry.id   AF-A0A3P6UMC4-F1
#
_cell.length_a   1.000
_cell.length_b   1.000
_cell.length_c   1.000
_cell.angle_alpha   90.00
_cell.angle_beta   90.00
_cell.angle_gamma   90.00
#
_symmetry.space_group_name_H-M   'P 1'
#
loop_
_entity.id
_entity.type
_entity.pdbx_description
1 polymer ?
#
loop_
_entity_poly.entity_id
_entity_poly.type
_entity_poly.pdbx_seq_one_letter_code
_entity_poly.pdbx_strand_id
1 'polypeptide(L)'
;MDKAKMSESAKTELCRKYFIIGLFCLPLVWLTNLIWFFGDAFCRPSSSANPTIRKYVIASAVGVLFWAIVIFTWEFVFQSYRSQGLAWADYLTFIFPVGRV
;
A
#
# COMPACT_ATOMS: atom_id res chain seq x y z
N MET A 1 -8.49 9.97 15.88
CA MET A 1 -9.21 9.01 16.74
C MET A 1 -8.20 8.36 17.67
N ASP A 2 -8.41 8.47 18.98
CA ASP A 2 -7.54 7.84 19.97
C ASP A 2 -7.70 6.32 19.93
N LYS A 3 -6.66 5.62 19.42
CA LYS A 3 -6.62 4.15 19.35
C LYS A 3 -6.76 3.47 20.72
N ALA A 4 -6.43 4.18 21.79
CA ALA A 4 -6.48 3.68 23.17
C ALA A 4 -7.91 3.44 23.68
N LYS A 5 -8.92 4.13 23.13
CA LYS A 5 -10.33 4.01 23.57
C LYS A 5 -11.13 2.96 22.80
N MET A 6 -10.53 2.28 21.82
CA MET A 6 -11.24 1.32 20.97
C MET A 6 -11.16 -0.10 21.53
N SER A 7 -12.30 -0.81 21.48
CA SER A 7 -12.34 -2.25 21.79
C SER A 7 -11.53 -3.05 20.76
N GLU A 8 -10.97 -4.19 21.20
CA GLU A 8 -10.15 -5.06 20.36
C GLU A 8 -10.91 -5.64 19.15
N SER A 9 -12.23 -5.84 19.28
CA SER A 9 -13.10 -6.24 18.17
C SER A 9 -13.23 -5.13 17.11
N ALA A 10 -13.41 -3.88 17.53
CA ALA A 10 -13.52 -2.75 16.62
C ALA A 10 -12.22 -2.48 15.85
N LYS A 11 -11.05 -2.67 16.50
CA LYS A 11 -9.74 -2.61 15.82
C LYS A 11 -9.60 -3.67 14.73
N THR A 12 -10.05 -4.90 15.01
CA THR A 12 -10.00 -6.00 14.05
C THR A 12 -10.92 -5.74 12.85
N GLU A 13 -12.11 -5.21 13.08
CA GLU A 13 -13.06 -4.87 12.00
C GLU A 13 -12.54 -3.72 11.13
N LEU A 14 -11.93 -2.69 11.73
CA LEU A 14 -11.25 -1.64 10.98
C LEU A 14 -10.12 -2.21 10.12
N CYS A 15 -9.22 -3.02 10.70
CA CYS A 15 -8.11 -3.60 9.95
C CYS A 15 -8.60 -4.43 8.74
N ARG A 16 -9.68 -5.20 8.91
CA ARG A 16 -10.33 -5.93 7.81
C ARG A 16 -10.91 -4.98 6.74
N LYS A 17 -11.61 -3.92 7.14
CA LYS A 17 -12.16 -2.92 6.19
C LYS A 17 -11.05 -2.24 5.39
N TYR A 18 -9.99 -1.79 6.05
CA TYR A 18 -8.83 -1.20 5.37
C TYR A 18 -8.14 -2.18 4.42
N PHE A 19 -8.04 -3.46 4.79
CA PHE A 19 -7.52 -4.49 3.90
C PHE A 19 -8.39 -4.67 2.65
N ILE A 20 -9.72 -4.74 2.80
CA ILE A 20 -10.68 -4.86 1.68
C ILE A 20 -10.66 -3.61 0.80
N ILE A 21 -10.58 -2.41 1.38
CA ILE A 21 -10.48 -1.17 0.59
C ILE A 21 -9.18 -1.16 -0.22
N GLY A 22 -8.07 -1.64 0.34
CA GLY A 22 -6.81 -1.71 -0.40
C GLY A 22 -6.82 -2.68 -1.59
N LEU A 23 -7.74 -3.68 -1.62
CA LEU A 23 -7.94 -4.55 -2.79
C LEU A 23 -8.45 -3.78 -4.02
N PHE A 24 -9.03 -2.59 -3.86
CA PHE A 24 -9.45 -1.73 -4.98
C PHE A 24 -8.29 -0.97 -5.65
N CYS A 25 -7.08 -1.56 -5.66
CA CYS A 25 -5.85 -0.97 -6.22
C CYS A 25 -5.35 0.27 -5.46
N LEU A 26 -5.56 0.33 -4.14
CA LEU A 26 -5.08 1.44 -3.30
C LEU A 26 -3.92 0.98 -2.39
N PRO A 27 -2.67 0.91 -2.89
CA PRO A 27 -1.53 0.48 -2.09
C PRO A 27 -1.26 1.38 -0.88
N LEU A 28 -1.57 2.67 -0.97
CA LEU A 28 -1.44 3.62 0.14
C LEU A 28 -2.35 3.26 1.33
N VAL A 29 -3.52 2.66 1.06
CA VAL A 29 -4.44 2.21 2.13
C VAL A 29 -3.86 1.01 2.86
N TRP A 30 -3.23 0.06 2.15
CA TRP A 30 -2.51 -1.03 2.82
C TRP A 30 -1.30 -0.54 3.61
N LEU A 31 -0.58 0.47 3.12
CA LEU A 31 0.55 1.07 3.83
C LEU A 31 0.11 1.75 5.13
N THR A 32 -0.97 2.53 5.08
CA THR A 32 -1.53 3.15 6.29
C THR A 32 -2.05 2.11 7.28
N ASN A 33 -2.73 1.06 6.81
CA ASN A 33 -3.15 -0.08 7.65
C ASN A 33 -1.94 -0.74 8.34
N LEU A 34 -0.85 -0.95 7.60
CA LEU A 34 0.39 -1.51 8.13
C LEU A 34 0.98 -0.64 9.22
N ILE A 35 1.28 0.64 8.94
CA ILE A 35 1.92 1.55 9.89
C ILE A 35 1.04 1.75 11.14
N TRP A 36 -0.28 1.84 10.95
CA TRP A 36 -1.20 2.12 12.04
C TRP A 36 -1.37 0.94 13.00
N PHE A 37 -1.40 -0.30 12.48
CA PHE A 37 -1.56 -1.50 13.31
C PHE A 37 -0.25 -2.25 13.60
N PHE A 38 0.90 -1.81 13.07
CA PHE A 38 2.21 -2.42 13.34
C PHE A 38 2.54 -2.45 14.83
N GLY A 39 2.31 -1.34 15.54
CA GLY A 39 2.54 -1.26 16.99
C GLY A 39 1.63 -2.20 17.79
N ASP A 40 0.36 -2.34 17.40
CA ASP A 40 -0.57 -3.26 18.07
C ASP A 40 -0.26 -4.74 17.75
N ALA A 41 0.34 -5.02 16.58
CA ALA A 41 0.67 -6.37 16.13
C ALA A 41 2.02 -6.89 16.65
N PHE A 42 3.01 -6.01 16.85
CA PHE A 42 4.40 -6.41 17.18
C PHE A 42 4.94 -5.80 18.48
N CYS A 43 4.48 -4.60 18.89
CA CYS A 43 5.00 -3.94 20.10
C CYS A 43 4.21 -4.28 21.38
N ARG A 44 2.98 -4.82 21.27
CA ARG A 44 2.20 -5.27 22.44
C ARG A 44 2.68 -6.63 22.96
N PRO A 45 2.68 -6.85 24.30
CA PRO A 45 3.03 -8.14 24.88
C PRO A 45 2.08 -9.25 24.41
N SER A 46 2.67 -10.38 24.01
CA SER A 46 2.07 -11.56 23.36
C SER A 46 0.75 -12.06 24.00
N SER A 47 0.55 -11.84 25.29
CA SER A 47 -0.64 -12.24 26.06
C SER A 47 -1.94 -11.52 25.64
N SER A 48 -1.84 -10.37 24.96
CA SER A 48 -2.99 -9.56 24.49
C SER A 48 -3.02 -9.33 22.97
N ALA A 49 -2.07 -9.95 22.25
CA ALA A 49 -1.90 -9.72 20.82
C ALA A 49 -2.89 -10.58 20.03
N ASN A 50 -3.83 -9.92 19.33
CA ASN A 50 -4.80 -10.62 18.49
C ASN A 50 -4.10 -11.22 17.25
N PRO A 51 -4.00 -12.56 17.12
CA PRO A 51 -3.29 -13.20 16.00
C PRO A 51 -3.93 -12.87 14.64
N THR A 52 -5.23 -12.57 14.65
CA THR A 52 -6.00 -12.12 13.49
C THR A 52 -5.49 -10.78 12.94
N ILE A 53 -5.22 -9.79 13.79
CA ILE A 53 -4.68 -8.48 13.37
C ILE A 53 -3.31 -8.68 12.73
N ARG A 54 -2.45 -9.50 13.33
CA ARG A 54 -1.12 -9.80 12.79
C ARG A 54 -1.18 -10.42 11.39
N LYS A 55 -2.12 -11.34 11.13
CA LYS A 55 -2.32 -11.91 9.79
C LYS A 55 -2.72 -10.84 8.76
N TYR A 56 -3.66 -9.96 9.09
CA TYR A 56 -4.08 -8.89 8.17
C TYR A 56 -2.99 -7.84 7.93
N VAL A 57 -2.20 -7.50 8.96
CA VAL A 57 -1.06 -6.57 8.81
C VAL A 57 0.00 -7.17 7.89
N ILE A 58 0.33 -8.45 8.03
CA ILE A 58 1.28 -9.15 7.13
C ILE A 58 0.71 -9.22 5.72
N ALA A 59 -0.58 -9.56 5.55
CA ALA A 59 -1.22 -9.59 4.23
C ALA A 59 -1.21 -8.20 3.56
N SER A 60 -1.47 -7.12 4.32
CA SER A 60 -1.29 -5.75 3.82
C SER A 60 0.15 -5.45 3.44
N ALA A 61 1.15 -5.92 4.21
CA ALA A 61 2.57 -5.74 3.88
C ALA A 61 2.92 -6.36 2.52
N VAL A 62 2.49 -7.61 2.31
CA VAL A 62 2.67 -8.34 1.06
C VAL A 62 1.99 -7.60 -0.09
N GLY A 63 0.76 -7.12 0.12
CA GLY A 63 0.04 -6.34 -0.87
C GLY A 63 0.76 -5.03 -1.26
N VAL A 64 1.32 -4.30 -0.28
CA VAL A 64 2.12 -3.09 -0.55
C VAL A 64 3.36 -3.43 -1.37
N LEU A 65 4.10 -4.47 -0.99
CA LEU A 65 5.30 -4.89 -1.73
C LEU A 65 4.97 -5.31 -3.15
N PHE A 66 3.88 -6.06 -3.34
CA PHE A 66 3.40 -6.45 -4.67
C PHE A 66 3.10 -5.21 -5.53
N TRP A 67 2.32 -4.25 -5.02
CA TRP A 67 2.04 -3.03 -5.77
C TRP A 67 3.26 -2.15 -6.00
N ALA A 68 4.19 -2.09 -5.05
CA ALA A 68 5.45 -1.37 -5.25
C ALA A 68 6.21 -1.95 -6.44
N ILE A 69 6.35 -3.28 -6.52
CA ILE A 69 6.99 -3.95 -7.65
C ILE A 69 6.26 -3.65 -8.95
N VAL A 70 4.92 -3.73 -8.97
CA VAL A 70 4.11 -3.44 -10.17
C VAL A 70 4.33 -1.99 -10.65
N ILE A 71 4.26 -1.02 -9.74
CA ILE A 71 4.45 0.41 -10.07
C ILE A 71 5.88 0.67 -10.52
N PHE A 72 6.89 0.17 -9.81
CA PHE A 72 8.30 0.36 -10.22
C PHE A 72 8.59 -0.28 -11.57
N THR A 73 8.05 -1.47 -11.83
CA THR A 73 8.20 -2.15 -13.12
C THR A 73 7.54 -1.34 -14.22
N TRP A 74 6.31 -0.85 -13.98
CA TRP A 74 5.59 0.01 -14.94
C TRP A 74 6.35 1.30 -15.24
N GLU A 75 6.82 2.00 -14.21
CA GLU A 75 7.62 3.22 -14.37
C GLU A 75 8.91 2.94 -15.15
N PHE A 76 9.63 1.86 -14.82
CA PHE A 76 10.85 1.50 -15.53
C PHE A 76 10.58 1.24 -17.03
N VAL A 77 9.54 0.47 -17.33
CA VAL A 77 9.09 0.18 -18.71
C VAL A 77 8.69 1.48 -19.42
N PHE A 78 7.86 2.30 -18.80
CA PHE A 78 7.37 3.55 -19.36
C PHE A 78 8.52 4.52 -19.64
N GLN A 79 9.43 4.73 -18.70
CA GLN A 79 10.58 5.62 -18.87
C GLN A 79 11.56 5.10 -19.94
N SER A 80 11.75 3.77 -20.05
CA SER A 80 12.62 3.16 -21.05
C SER A 80 12.06 3.31 -22.48
N TYR A 81 10.76 3.17 -22.68
CA TYR A 81 10.14 3.37 -23.99
C TYR A 81 9.94 4.85 -24.33
N ARG A 82 9.70 5.68 -23.31
CA ARG A 82 9.64 7.13 -23.47
C ARG A 82 10.99 7.71 -23.90
N SER A 83 12.11 7.20 -23.40
CA SER A 83 13.44 7.64 -23.86
C SER A 83 13.74 7.24 -25.31
N GLN A 84 13.09 6.21 -25.84
CA GLN A 84 13.19 5.78 -27.24
C GLN A 84 12.33 6.62 -28.21
N GLY A 85 11.49 7.54 -27.71
CA GLY A 85 10.69 8.43 -28.54
C GLY A 85 9.52 7.74 -29.27
N LEU A 86 8.95 6.68 -28.69
CA LEU A 86 7.83 5.97 -29.28
C LEU A 86 6.53 6.77 -29.13
N ALA A 87 5.75 6.87 -30.22
CA ALA A 87 4.51 7.67 -30.26
C ALA A 87 3.47 7.28 -29.19
N TRP A 88 3.36 5.98 -28.87
CA TRP A 88 2.43 5.52 -27.83
C TRP A 88 2.79 6.01 -26.42
N ALA A 89 4.09 6.18 -26.14
CA ALA A 89 4.56 6.67 -24.85
C ALA A 89 4.24 8.17 -24.70
N ASP A 90 4.29 8.94 -25.79
CA ASP A 90 3.88 10.35 -25.78
C ASP A 90 2.37 10.52 -25.60
N TYR A 91 1.54 9.66 -26.19
CA TYR A 91 0.09 9.69 -25.95
C TYR A 91 -0.29 9.41 -24.49
N LEU A 92 0.48 8.56 -23.79
CA LEU A 92 0.30 8.26 -22.38
C LEU A 92 0.97 9.28 -21.44
N THR A 93 1.82 10.16 -21.97
CA THR A 93 2.54 11.14 -21.16
C THR A 93 1.63 12.27 -20.75
N PHE A 94 1.41 12.41 -19.46
CA PHE A 94 0.64 13.53 -18.91
C PHE A 94 1.50 14.79 -18.72
N ILE A 95 2.76 14.63 -18.29
CA ILE A 95 3.68 15.75 -18.04
C ILE A 95 4.85 15.64 -18.99
N PHE A 96 4.91 16.57 -19.94
CA PHE A 96 6.06 16.70 -20.84
C PHE A 96 7.17 17.50 -20.13
N PRO A 97 8.41 16.97 -20.09
CA PRO A 97 9.55 17.74 -19.60
C PRO A 97 9.83 18.86 -20.60
N VAL A 98 9.66 20.09 -20.16
CA VAL A 98 9.94 21.29 -20.95
C VAL A 98 11.47 21.39 -21.08
N GLY A 99 12.03 21.07 -22.25
CA GLY A 99 13.47 21.22 -22.52
C GLY A 99 14.21 19.97 -23.03
N ARG A 100 13.54 18.85 -23.28
CA ARG A 100 14.13 17.81 -24.16
C ARG A 100 13.77 18.12 -25.62
N VAL A 101 14.79 18.46 -26.39
CA VAL A 101 14.80 18.36 -27.87
C VAL A 101 14.88 16.90 -28.29
#